data_AF-X0V8J2-F1
#
_entry.id   AF-X0V8J2-F1
#
_cell.length_a   1.000
_cell.length_b   1.000
_cell.length_c   1.000
_cell.angle_alpha   90.00
_cell.angle_beta   90.00
_cell.angle_gamma   90.00
#
_symmetry.space_group_name_H-M   'P 1'
#
loop_
_entity.id
_entity.type
_entity.pdbx_description
1 polymer ?
#
loop_
_entity_poly.entity_id
_entity_poly.type
_entity_poly.pdbx_seq_one_letter_code
_entity_poly.pdbx_strand_id
1 'polypeptide(L)' 'TEYWDISGWAWHKVGVDVQVAPLIQFLNINGVRTLASCCGHGKEEGHVSIVEWSIPKAQSLGYEVGPAPDGWPWAVFPP' A
#
# COMPACT_ATOMS: atom_id res chain seq x y z
N THR A 1 -4.99 23.46 -31.96
CA THR A 1 -5.58 22.56 -30.95
C THR A 1 -4.44 22.10 -30.07
N GLU A 2 -4.34 22.62 -28.85
CA GLU A 2 -3.26 22.27 -27.92
C GLU A 2 -3.65 20.98 -27.20
N TYR A 3 -2.85 19.93 -27.38
CA TYR A 3 -2.97 18.70 -26.62
C TYR A 3 -2.17 18.88 -25.33
N TRP A 4 -2.88 18.96 -24.21
CA TRP A 4 -2.27 18.89 -22.88
C TRP A 4 -1.83 17.46 -22.63
N ASP A 5 -0.52 17.23 -22.70
CA ASP A 5 0.08 15.96 -22.28
C ASP A 5 -0.06 15.83 -20.75
N ILE A 6 -0.94 14.93 -20.32
CA ILE A 6 -1.16 14.60 -18.90
C ILE A 6 -0.19 13.52 -18.40
N SER A 7 0.86 13.17 -19.15
CA SER A 7 1.79 12.09 -18.79
C SER A 7 2.80 12.44 -17.69
N GLY A 8 2.51 13.41 -16.82
CA GLY A 8 3.37 13.86 -15.72
C GLY A 8 3.59 12.83 -14.60
N TRP A 9 3.63 11.54 -14.91
CA TRP A 9 3.98 10.46 -14.00
C TRP A 9 5.50 10.25 -14.05
N ALA A 10 6.21 10.87 -13.12
CA ALA A 10 7.60 10.53 -12.87
C ALA A 10 7.66 9.19 -12.13
N TRP A 11 8.36 8.21 -12.69
CA TRP A 11 8.64 6.95 -12.01
C TRP A 11 9.75 7.18 -10.98
N HIS A 12 9.44 6.96 -9.70
CA HIS A 12 10.42 7.00 -8.63
C HIS A 12 10.74 5.58 -8.17
N LYS A 13 12.04 5.28 -7.99
CA LYS A 13 12.46 4.01 -7.40
C LYS A 13 12.17 4.06 -5.90
N VAL A 14 11.46 3.06 -5.40
CA VAL A 14 11.21 2.84 -3.98
C VAL A 14 11.72 1.45 -3.60
N GLY A 15 12.24 1.30 -2.38
CA GLY A 15 12.57 0.01 -1.81
C GLY A 15 11.32 -0.64 -1.22
N VAL A 16 11.16 -1.94 -1.45
CA VAL A 16 10.06 -2.74 -0.88
C VAL A 16 10.65 -4.00 -0.28
N ASP A 17 10.19 -4.36 0.92
CA ASP A 17 10.55 -5.62 1.55
C ASP A 17 10.05 -6.80 0.71
N VAL A 18 10.96 -7.66 0.26
CA VAL A 18 10.66 -8.75 -0.68
C VAL A 18 9.54 -9.69 -0.19
N GLN A 19 9.41 -9.84 1.13
CA GLN A 19 8.42 -10.71 1.77
C GLN A 19 6.99 -10.19 1.62
N VAL A 20 6.80 -8.88 1.49
CA VAL A 20 5.48 -8.23 1.34
C VAL A 20 5.26 -7.68 -0.07
N ALA A 21 6.26 -7.78 -0.95
CA ALA A 21 6.14 -7.35 -2.34
C ALA A 21 4.96 -7.99 -3.10
N PRO A 22 4.64 -9.30 -2.96
CA PRO A 22 3.46 -9.88 -3.59
C PRO A 22 2.14 -9.27 -3.09
N LEU A 23 2.05 -8.98 -1.79
CA LEU A 23 0.89 -8.33 -1.19
C LEU A 23 0.72 -6.91 -1.72
N ILE A 24 1.79 -6.11 -1.74
CA ILE A 24 1.76 -4.74 -2.28
C ILE A 24 1.33 -4.77 -3.75
N GLN A 25 1.87 -5.69 -4.54
CA GLN A 25 1.47 -5.85 -5.93
C GLN A 25 -0.03 -6.16 -6.03
N PHE A 26 -0.51 -7.15 -5.27
CA PHE A 26 -1.93 -7.53 -5.24
C PHE A 26 -2.85 -6.35 -4.87
N LEU A 27 -2.49 -5.58 -3.85
CA LEU A 27 -3.24 -4.40 -3.41
C LEU A 27 -3.29 -3.33 -4.50
N ASN A 28 -2.13 -3.00 -5.08
CA ASN A 28 -2.02 -1.98 -6.11
C ASN A 28 -2.80 -2.34 -7.38
N ILE A 29 -2.73 -3.59 -7.87
CA ILE A 29 -3.49 -4.00 -9.06
C ILE A 29 -5.02 -4.00 -8.81
N ASN A 30 -5.43 -4.15 -7.55
CA ASN A 30 -6.83 -4.07 -7.15
C ASN A 30 -7.26 -2.65 -6.73
N GLY A 31 -6.44 -1.62 -6.96
CA GLY A 31 -6.81 -0.23 -6.72
C GLY A 31 -6.67 0.26 -5.27
N VAL A 32 -5.98 -0.50 -4.42
CA VAL A 32 -5.55 -0.02 -3.09
C VAL A 32 -4.21 0.71 -3.28
N ARG A 33 -4.14 1.98 -2.88
CA ARG A 33 -2.91 2.77 -2.99
C ARG A 33 -2.08 2.63 -1.71
N THR A 34 -0.93 1.99 -1.87
CA THR A 34 0.05 1.74 -0.80
C THR A 34 1.02 2.91 -0.63
N LEU A 35 1.55 3.08 0.59
CA LEU A 35 2.44 4.19 0.99
C LEU A 35 3.79 3.69 1.52
N ALA A 36 3.74 2.70 2.41
CA ALA A 36 4.90 2.09 3.04
C ALA A 36 4.57 0.64 3.40
N SER A 37 5.59 -0.13 3.80
CA SER A 37 5.40 -1.50 4.27
C SER A 37 6.51 -1.89 5.23
N CYS A 38 6.21 -2.80 6.14
CA CYS A 38 7.18 -3.51 6.95
C CYS A 38 6.84 -5.00 6.89
N CYS A 39 7.82 -5.86 6.68
CA CYS A 39 7.60 -7.30 6.84
C CYS A 39 7.63 -7.78 8.31
N GLY A 40 7.75 -6.85 9.27
CA GLY A 40 7.78 -7.10 10.70
C GLY A 40 9.11 -7.66 11.23
N HIS A 41 9.99 -8.15 10.35
CA HIS A 41 11.33 -8.69 10.67
C HIS A 41 11.35 -9.64 11.89
N GLY A 42 10.25 -10.38 12.13
CA GLY A 42 10.09 -11.31 13.24
C GLY A 42 9.90 -10.67 14.62
N LYS A 43 9.67 -9.35 14.70
CA LYS A 43 9.45 -8.60 15.95
C LYS A 43 8.01 -8.12 16.11
N GLU A 44 7.36 -7.84 14.99
CA GLU A 44 5.99 -7.37 14.91
C GLU A 44 5.29 -8.04 13.72
N GLU A 45 3.96 -7.90 13.67
CA GLU A 45 3.17 -8.34 12.53
C GLU A 45 3.50 -7.47 11.31
N GLY A 46 3.66 -8.11 10.14
CA GLY A 46 3.89 -7.36 8.91
C GLY A 46 2.68 -6.50 8.56
N HIS A 47 2.90 -5.38 7.89
CA HIS A 47 1.82 -4.48 7.51
C HIS A 47 2.13 -3.73 6.22
N VAL A 48 1.08 -3.27 5.55
CA VAL A 48 1.20 -2.37 4.39
C VAL A 48 0.36 -1.13 4.66
N SER A 49 1.03 0.01 4.78
CA SER A 49 0.39 1.31 5.03
C SER A 49 -0.30 1.80 3.75
N ILE A 50 -1.53 2.30 3.88
CA ILE A 50 -2.40 2.70 2.77
C ILE A 50 -2.96 4.11 2.98
N VAL A 51 -3.37 4.75 1.89
CA VAL A 51 -4.13 6.02 1.96
C VAL A 51 -5.55 5.77 2.45
N GLU A 52 -6.11 6.74 3.17
CA GLU A 52 -7.45 6.65 3.78
C GLU A 52 -8.57 6.31 2.78
N TRP A 53 -8.55 6.89 1.58
CA TRP A 53 -9.58 6.59 0.58
C TRP A 53 -9.52 5.16 0.03
N SER A 54 -8.44 4.41 0.29
CA SER A 54 -8.32 3.01 -0.09
C SER A 54 -8.88 2.04 0.96
N ILE A 55 -9.27 2.51 2.15
CA ILE A 55 -9.84 1.68 3.23
C ILE A 55 -11.06 0.86 2.75
N PRO A 56 -12.09 1.45 2.10
CA PRO A 56 -13.24 0.67 1.66
C PRO A 56 -12.87 -0.42 0.66
N LYS A 57 -11.88 -0.15 -0.21
CA LYS A 57 -11.41 -1.12 -1.20
C LYS A 57 -10.66 -2.26 -0.52
N ALA A 58 -9.77 -1.96 0.43
CA ALA A 58 -9.05 -2.96 1.21
C ALA A 58 -10.02 -3.88 1.98
N GLN A 59 -11.02 -3.30 2.65
CA GLN A 59 -12.06 -4.06 3.35
C GLN A 59 -12.88 -4.93 2.40
N SER A 60 -13.21 -4.44 1.20
CA SER A 60 -13.92 -5.26 0.18
C SER A 60 -13.11 -6.45 -0.34
N LEU A 61 -11.77 -6.42 -0.17
CA LEU A 61 -10.86 -7.51 -0.49
C LEU A 61 -10.65 -8.47 0.68
N GLY A 62 -11.29 -8.22 1.83
CA GLY A 62 -11.23 -9.07 3.02
C GLY A 62 -10.11 -8.73 4.01
N TYR A 63 -9.44 -7.59 3.86
CA TYR A 63 -8.40 -7.17 4.79
C TYR A 63 -8.98 -6.40 5.98
N GLU A 64 -8.45 -6.69 7.16
CA GLU A 64 -8.59 -5.80 8.32
C GLU A 64 -7.74 -4.54 8.10
N VAL A 65 -8.29 -3.40 8.54
CA VAL A 65 -7.61 -2.11 8.47
C VAL A 65 -7.53 -1.52 9.86
N GLY A 66 -6.33 -1.12 10.26
CA GLY A 66 -6.07 -0.52 11.57
C GLY A 66 -5.01 0.58 11.51
N PRO A 67 -4.66 1.16 12.67
CA PRO A 67 -3.60 2.15 12.75
C PRO A 67 -2.26 1.53 12.35
N ALA A 68 -1.46 2.23 11.54
CA ALA A 68 -0.14 1.74 11.15
C ALA A 68 0.89 1.98 12.27
N PRO A 69 1.78 1.03 12.57
CA PRO A 69 2.79 1.17 13.62
C PRO A 69 3.99 2.05 13.21
N ASP A 70 4.08 2.42 11.93
CA ASP A 70 5.21 3.14 11.32
C ASP A 70 4.97 4.66 11.15
N GLY A 71 3.96 5.20 11.84
CA GLY A 71 3.60 6.62 11.80
C GLY A 71 2.66 7.01 10.65
N TRP A 72 2.26 6.06 9.79
CA TRP A 72 1.14 6.25 8.88
C TRP A 72 -0.21 6.04 9.58
N PRO A 73 -1.30 6.66 9.10
CA PRO A 73 -2.58 6.57 9.79
C PRO A 73 -3.25 5.20 9.64
N TRP A 74 -3.05 4.51 8.53
CA TRP A 74 -3.81 3.30 8.18
C TRP A 74 -2.93 2.24 7.55
N ALA A 75 -3.11 0.99 7.94
CA ALA A 75 -2.46 -0.17 7.34
C ALA A 75 -3.41 -1.35 7.20
N VAL A 76 -3.13 -2.20 6.20
CA VAL A 76 -3.66 -3.56 6.12
C VAL A 76 -2.68 -4.54 6.75
N PHE A 77 -3.22 -5.54 7.42
CA PHE A 77 -2.46 -6.63 8.03
C PHE A 77 -2.67 -7.90 7.19
N PRO A 78 -1.59 -8.60 6.78
CA PRO A 78 -1.69 -9.91 6.15
C PRO A 78 -2.41 -10.88 7.10
N PRO A 79 -3.28 -11.77 6.59
CA PRO A 79 -3.89 -12.83 7.39
C PRO A 79 -2.88 -13.88 7.87
#